data_AF-X1G3A8-F1
#
_entry.id   AF-X1G3A8-F1
#
_cell.length_a   1.000
_cell.length_b   1.000
_cell.length_c   1.000
_cell.angle_alpha   90.00
_cell.angle_beta   90.00
_cell.angle_gamma   90.00
#
_symmetry.space_group_name_H-M   'P 1'
#
loop_
_entity.id
_entity.type
_entity.pdbx_description
1 polymer ?
#
loop_
_entity_poly.entity_id
_entity_poly.type
_entity_poly.pdbx_seq_one_letter_code
_entity_poly.pdbx_strand_id
1 'polypeptide(L)'
;LEKLFGKVRQLRSGLSIDRTRTSVSMNEYMDNLIPASKIANLKAGEIVAQISREAEPSNSKNNLSTYHCRIDLDPKALNKEAQGYLELPKFYNFGNAEEREETLRFNLFKINQEVAEIIASFN
;
A
#
# COMPACT_ATOMS: atom_id res chain seq x y z
N LEU A 1 0.65 -6.99 2.70
CA LEU A 1 1.52 -5.91 3.23
C LEU A 1 2.40 -6.37 4.39
N GLU A 2 1.89 -7.08 5.40
CA GLU A 2 2.73 -7.56 6.52
C GLU A 2 3.98 -8.37 6.10
N LYS A 3 3.87 -9.20 5.04
CA LYS A 3 5.00 -9.98 4.51
C LYS A 3 6.12 -9.12 3.91
N LEU A 4 5.83 -7.89 3.47
CA LEU A 4 6.80 -6.99 2.84
C LEU A 4 7.78 -6.42 3.88
N PHE A 5 7.32 -6.19 5.11
CA PHE A 5 8.14 -5.65 6.19
C PHE A 5 9.03 -6.70 6.89
N GLY A 6 8.87 -7.98 6.53
CA GLY A 6 9.65 -9.08 7.09
C GLY A 6 9.24 -9.51 8.49
N LYS A 7 9.99 -10.47 9.03
CA LYS A 7 9.79 -11.03 10.37
C LYS A 7 10.96 -10.69 11.27
N VAL A 8 10.67 -10.46 12.54
CA VAL A 8 11.66 -10.18 13.58
C VAL A 8 11.65 -11.28 14.63
N ARG A 9 12.81 -11.59 15.18
CA ARG A 9 12.94 -12.52 16.31
C ARG A 9 12.39 -11.85 17.56
N GLN A 10 11.31 -12.39 18.10
CA GLN A 10 10.69 -11.92 19.34
C GLN A 10 10.98 -12.90 20.47
N LEU A 11 11.18 -12.34 21.67
CA LEU A 11 11.35 -13.07 22.92
C LEU A 11 10.02 -13.08 23.66
N ARG A 12 9.48 -14.26 23.95
CA ARG A 12 8.34 -14.44 24.85
C ARG A 12 8.85 -14.97 26.17
N SER A 13 8.69 -14.20 27.24
CA SER A 13 8.90 -14.67 28.60
C SER A 13 7.56 -15.04 29.25
N GLY A 14 7.45 -16.28 29.73
CA GLY A 14 6.36 -16.75 30.57
C GLY A 14 6.81 -16.79 32.02
N LEU A 15 6.09 -16.11 32.91
CA LEU A 15 6.34 -16.14 34.34
C LEU A 15 5.29 -17.03 35.00
N SER A 16 5.71 -18.14 35.60
CA SER A 16 4.85 -18.99 36.43
C SER A 16 5.27 -18.79 37.89
N ILE A 17 4.34 -18.33 38.72
CA ILE A 17 4.56 -18.10 40.15
C ILE A 17 3.75 -19.15 40.92
N ASP A 18 4.44 -20.11 41.52
CA ASP A 18 3.88 -21.05 42.51
C ASP A 18 4.25 -20.61 43.94
N ARG A 19 3.53 -21.13 44.94
CA ARG A 19 3.71 -20.79 46.37
C ARG A 19 5.13 -21.05 46.89
N THR A 20 5.91 -21.89 46.21
CA THR A 20 7.28 -22.30 46.59
C THR A 20 8.35 -21.92 45.58
N ARG A 21 8.02 -21.64 44.31
CA ARG A 21 9.00 -21.29 43.27
C ARG A 21 8.39 -20.36 42.23
N THR A 22 9.19 -19.40 41.76
CA THR A 22 8.92 -18.64 40.55
C THR A 22 9.76 -19.22 39.41
N SER A 23 9.11 -19.65 38.34
CA SER A 23 9.74 -20.16 37.12
C SER A 23 9.62 -19.14 36.01
N VAL A 24 10.73 -18.86 35.32
CA VAL A 24 10.78 -17.99 34.15
C VAL A 24 11.06 -18.88 32.94
N SER A 25 10.09 -19.03 32.06
CA SER A 25 10.25 -19.64 30.75
C SER A 25 10.59 -18.54 29.75
N MET A 26 11.61 -18.73 28.91
CA MET A 26 11.93 -17.84 27.80
C MET A 26 11.92 -18.65 26.50
N ASN A 27 11.17 -18.19 25.51
CA ASN A 27 11.10 -18.81 24.20
C ASN A 27 11.28 -17.77 23.10
N GLU A 28 12.05 -18.10 22.08
CA GLU A 28 12.32 -17.25 20.93
C GLU A 28 11.53 -17.74 19.73
N TYR A 29 10.82 -16.84 19.06
CA TYR A 29 10.07 -17.17 17.86
C TYR A 29 10.12 -16.03 16.84
N MET A 30 9.93 -16.36 15.57
CA MET A 30 9.89 -15.38 14.48
C MET A 30 8.45 -14.91 14.26
N ASP A 31 8.20 -13.62 14.45
CA ASP A 31 6.89 -13.00 14.23
C ASP A 31 6.97 -11.85 13.23
N ASN A 32 5.84 -11.48 12.62
CA ASN A 32 5.77 -10.35 11.71
C ASN A 32 6.21 -9.07 12.42
N LEU A 33 7.08 -8.28 11.78
CA LEU A 33 7.56 -7.02 12.36
C LEU A 33 6.41 -6.04 12.62
N ILE A 34 5.48 -5.95 11.66
CA ILE A 34 4.25 -5.18 11.78
C ILE A 34 3.08 -6.13 11.45
N PRO A 35 2.23 -6.47 12.44
CA PRO A 35 1.08 -7.34 12.22
C PRO A 35 0.07 -6.72 11.24
N ALA A 36 -0.60 -7.53 10.43
CA ALA A 36 -1.69 -7.06 9.56
C ALA A 36 -2.75 -6.24 10.31
N SER A 37 -3.09 -6.63 11.55
CA SER A 37 -4.04 -5.90 12.38
C SER A 37 -3.61 -4.46 12.67
N LYS A 38 -2.30 -4.19 12.77
CA LYS A 38 -1.79 -2.83 13.01
C LYS A 38 -1.84 -1.99 11.73
N ILE A 39 -1.59 -2.62 10.59
CA ILE A 39 -1.70 -1.96 9.26
C ILE A 39 -3.15 -1.63 8.94
N ALA A 40 -4.08 -2.54 9.24
CA ALA A 40 -5.51 -2.36 8.98
C ALA A 40 -6.16 -1.26 9.84
N ASN A 41 -5.57 -0.95 11.00
CA ASN A 41 -6.08 0.06 11.93
C ASN A 41 -5.42 1.44 11.77
N LEU A 42 -4.61 1.66 10.73
CA LEU A 42 -4.00 2.97 10.45
C LEU A 42 -5.10 3.99 10.12
N LYS A 43 -5.06 5.14 10.80
CA LYS A 43 -5.97 6.26 10.56
C LYS A 43 -5.46 7.14 9.42
N ALA A 44 -6.33 7.99 8.89
CA ALA A 44 -5.92 9.03 7.95
C ALA A 44 -4.79 9.88 8.55
N GLY A 45 -3.68 9.98 7.84
CA GLY A 45 -2.45 10.65 8.30
C GLY A 45 -1.41 9.73 8.97
N GLU A 46 -1.68 8.44 9.18
CA GLU A 46 -0.70 7.49 9.69
C GLU A 46 -0.08 6.69 8.53
N ILE A 47 1.25 6.68 8.44
CA ILE A 47 1.98 5.97 7.38
C ILE A 47 3.01 5.03 7.98
N VAL A 48 3.13 3.86 7.35
CA VAL A 48 4.23 2.91 7.56
C VAL A 48 5.08 2.89 6.30
N ALA A 49 6.36 3.23 6.42
CA ALA A 49 7.30 3.27 5.29
C ALA A 49 8.56 2.46 5.60
N GLN A 50 9.09 1.75 4.60
CA GLN A 50 10.40 1.11 4.65
C GLN A 50 11.34 1.87 3.70
N ILE A 51 12.44 2.41 4.22
CA ILE A 51 13.39 3.21 3.43
C ILE A 51 14.65 2.37 3.15
N SER A 52 15.01 2.19 1.88
CA SER A 52 16.34 1.65 1.56
C SER A 52 17.38 2.74 1.81
N ARG A 53 18.34 2.49 2.70
CA ARG A 53 19.45 3.40 2.93
C ARG A 53 20.68 2.83 2.23
N GLU A 54 21.32 3.63 1.39
CA GLU A 54 22.58 3.30 0.74
C GLU A 54 23.61 2.94 1.83
N ALA A 55 24.34 1.85 1.62
CA ALA A 55 25.10 1.16 2.67
C ALA A 55 26.35 1.94 3.08
N GLU A 56 26.18 2.97 3.90
CA GLU A 56 27.28 3.49 4.72
C GLU A 56 27.68 2.41 5.74
N PRO A 57 28.99 2.08 5.89
CA PRO A 57 29.47 1.06 6.80
C PRO A 57 29.44 1.58 8.24
N SER A 58 28.27 2.00 8.73
CA SER A 58 28.09 2.29 10.13
C SER A 58 27.78 0.97 10.84
N ASN A 59 28.68 0.58 11.74
CA ASN A 59 28.59 -0.55 12.67
C ASN A 59 27.44 -0.40 13.69
N SER A 60 26.25 0.02 13.26
CA SER A 60 25.08 0.10 14.11
C SER A 60 24.21 -1.13 13.86
N LYS A 61 24.21 -2.05 14.81
CA LYS A 61 23.45 -3.30 14.80
C LYS A 61 21.92 -3.13 14.87
N ASN A 62 21.35 -2.00 14.44
CA ASN A 62 19.91 -1.72 14.53
C ASN A 62 19.40 -1.02 13.26
N ASN A 63 19.49 -1.70 12.12
CA ASN A 63 18.97 -1.21 10.84
C ASN A 63 17.49 -1.62 10.66
N LEU A 64 16.58 -1.05 11.46
CA LEU A 64 15.16 -1.05 11.11
C LEU A 64 14.83 0.25 10.38
N SER A 65 14.82 0.20 9.05
CA SER A 65 14.44 1.32 8.20
C SER A 65 12.93 1.58 8.15
N THR A 66 12.19 1.14 9.16
CA THR A 66 10.73 1.18 9.19
C THR A 66 10.28 2.28 10.13
N TYR A 67 9.71 3.35 9.57
CA TYR A 67 9.30 4.54 10.32
C TYR A 67 7.78 4.54 10.52
N HIS A 68 7.33 4.90 11.73
CA HIS A 68 5.93 5.16 12.06
C HIS A 68 5.77 6.67 12.24
N CYS A 69 5.35 7.36 11.18
CA CYS A 69 5.18 8.80 11.18
C CYS A 69 3.70 9.17 11.23
N ARG A 70 3.37 10.15 12.06
CA ARG A 70 2.06 10.80 12.09
C ARG A 70 2.16 12.08 11.27
N ILE A 71 1.38 12.17 10.21
CA ILE A 71 1.22 13.37 9.39
C ILE A 71 0.08 14.18 10.00
N ASP A 72 0.39 15.42 10.39
CA ASP A 72 -0.63 16.38 10.79
C ASP A 72 -1.24 16.97 9.52
N LEU A 73 -2.47 16.56 9.21
CA LEU A 73 -3.23 17.04 8.06
C LEU A 73 -4.15 18.16 8.57
N ASP A 74 -3.84 19.42 8.24
CA ASP A 74 -4.73 20.55 8.51
C ASP A 74 -5.91 20.52 7.51
N PRO A 75 -7.14 20.20 7.96
CA PRO A 75 -8.28 20.12 7.06
C PRO A 75 -8.63 21.47 6.41
N LYS A 76 -8.25 22.60 7.01
CA LYS A 76 -8.52 23.93 6.43
C LYS A 76 -7.62 24.19 5.23
N ALA A 77 -6.33 23.85 5.35
CA ALA A 77 -5.37 23.96 4.26
C ALA A 77 -5.74 23.04 3.09
N LEU A 78 -6.13 21.79 3.39
CA LEU A 78 -6.52 20.81 2.38
C LEU A 78 -7.77 21.23 1.60
N ASN A 79 -8.79 21.79 2.28
CA ASN A 79 -9.98 22.29 1.59
C ASN A 79 -9.69 23.51 0.70
N LYS A 80 -8.77 24.39 1.13
CA LYS A 80 -8.34 25.54 0.32
C LYS A 80 -7.58 25.10 -0.93
N GLU A 81 -6.73 24.08 -0.81
CA GLU A 81 -6.07 23.45 -1.95
C GLU A 81 -7.08 22.78 -2.87
N ALA A 82 -8.04 22.04 -2.30
CA ALA A 82 -9.06 21.32 -3.05
C ALA A 82 -9.98 22.22 -3.88
N GLN A 83 -10.28 23.43 -3.39
CA GLN A 83 -11.02 24.45 -4.13
C GLN A 83 -10.24 25.04 -5.30
N GLY A 84 -8.90 24.91 -5.29
CA GLY A 84 -8.02 25.34 -6.37
C GLY A 84 -7.78 24.27 -7.44
N TYR A 85 -8.28 23.04 -7.26
CA TYR A 85 -8.13 22.01 -8.29
C TYR A 85 -8.95 22.36 -9.52
N LEU A 86 -8.27 22.48 -10.64
CA LEU A 86 -8.90 22.59 -11.96
C LEU A 86 -9.55 21.25 -12.29
N GLU A 87 -10.77 21.31 -12.82
CA GLU A 87 -11.42 20.11 -13.35
C GLU A 87 -10.55 19.52 -14.46
N LEU A 88 -10.28 18.22 -14.35
CA LEU A 88 -9.59 17.48 -15.41
C LEU A 88 -10.34 17.71 -16.72
N PRO A 89 -9.65 18.21 -17.78
CA PRO A 89 -10.30 18.44 -19.06
C PRO A 89 -10.86 17.10 -19.55
N LYS A 90 -12.18 17.05 -19.72
CA LYS A 90 -12.85 15.91 -20.33
C LYS A 90 -12.54 15.94 -21.82
N PHE A 91 -11.50 15.22 -22.23
CA PHE A 91 -11.08 15.11 -23.64
C PHE A 91 -12.11 14.40 -24.53
N TYR A 92 -13.09 13.71 -23.93
CA TYR A 92 -14.09 12.94 -24.65
C TYR A 92 -15.48 13.24 -24.11
N ASN A 93 -16.29 13.91 -24.92
CA ASN A 93 -17.72 14.07 -24.69
C ASN A 93 -18.45 13.22 -25.73
N PHE A 94 -19.16 12.18 -25.29
CA PHE A 94 -19.91 11.28 -26.18
C PHE A 94 -21.26 11.85 -26.63
N GLY A 95 -21.51 13.15 -26.40
CA GLY A 95 -22.75 13.80 -26.80
C GLY A 95 -23.97 13.18 -26.13
N ASN A 96 -24.98 12.85 -26.93
CA ASN A 96 -26.22 12.23 -26.46
C ASN A 96 -26.09 10.72 -26.21
N ALA A 97 -27.04 10.13 -25.47
CA ALA A 97 -27.01 8.70 -25.15
C ALA A 97 -27.00 7.80 -26.40
N GLU A 98 -27.65 8.22 -27.48
CA GLU A 98 -27.68 7.49 -28.76
C GLU A 98 -26.34 7.58 -29.52
N GLU A 99 -25.77 8.78 -29.64
CA GLU A 99 -24.46 9.00 -30.30
C GLU A 99 -23.32 8.29 -29.58
N ARG A 100 -23.42 8.19 -28.25
CA ARG A 100 -22.50 7.40 -27.43
C ARG A 100 -22.53 5.92 -27.79
N GLU A 101 -23.72 5.34 -27.88
CA GLU A 101 -23.89 3.92 -28.18
C GLU A 101 -23.39 3.59 -29.59
N GLU A 102 -23.66 4.46 -30.56
CA GLU A 102 -23.18 4.31 -31.93
C GLU A 102 -21.64 4.39 -32.03
N THR A 103 -21.04 5.39 -31.38
CA THR A 103 -19.57 5.57 -31.35
C THR A 103 -18.88 4.39 -30.66
N LEU A 104 -19.43 3.91 -29.55
CA LEU A 104 -18.88 2.75 -28.82
C LEU A 104 -18.97 1.46 -29.65
N ARG A 105 -20.10 1.24 -30.33
CA ARG A 105 -20.26 0.09 -31.24
C ARG A 105 -19.29 0.15 -32.39
N PHE A 106 -19.16 1.31 -33.03
CA PHE A 106 -18.19 1.52 -34.11
C PHE A 106 -16.75 1.20 -33.65
N ASN A 107 -16.34 1.73 -32.50
CA ASN A 107 -15.02 1.46 -31.94
C ASN A 107 -14.81 -0.03 -31.62
N LEU A 108 -15.83 -0.70 -31.08
CA LEU A 108 -15.78 -2.14 -30.80
C LEU A 108 -15.55 -2.96 -32.08
N PHE A 109 -16.27 -2.66 -33.16
CA PHE A 109 -16.08 -3.33 -34.43
C PHE A 109 -14.69 -3.07 -35.01
N LYS A 110 -14.22 -1.82 -34.95
CA LYS A 110 -12.88 -1.43 -35.42
C LYS A 110 -11.78 -2.19 -34.69
N ILE A 111 -11.84 -2.26 -33.36
CA ILE A 111 -10.84 -2.99 -32.55
C ILE A 111 -10.84 -4.48 -32.91
N ASN A 112 -12.02 -5.09 -33.05
CA ASN A 112 -12.10 -6.51 -33.41
C ASN A 112 -11.52 -6.79 -34.80
N GLN A 113 -11.76 -5.90 -35.76
CA GLN A 113 -11.18 -6.00 -37.09
C GLN A 113 -9.66 -5.82 -37.06
N GLU A 114 -9.16 -4.78 -36.38
CA GLU A 114 -7.71 -4.53 -36.25
C GLU A 114 -7.00 -5.72 -35.58
N VAL A 115 -7.59 -6.31 -34.55
CA VAL A 115 -7.07 -7.53 -33.90
C VAL A 115 -7.05 -8.71 -34.87
N ALA A 116 -8.10 -8.90 -35.66
CA ALA A 116 -8.15 -9.96 -36.67
C ALA A 116 -7.10 -9.76 -37.76
N GLU A 117 -6.89 -8.53 -38.23
CA GLU A 117 -5.85 -8.17 -39.21
C GLU A 117 -4.44 -8.41 -38.65
N ILE A 118 -4.21 -8.03 -37.39
CA ILE A 118 -2.94 -8.31 -36.70
C ILE A 118 -2.71 -9.82 -36.66
N ILE A 119 -3.67 -10.61 -36.20
CA ILE A 119 -3.54 -12.08 -36.14
C ILE A 119 -3.28 -12.68 -37.54
N ALA A 120 -3.97 -12.19 -38.57
CA ALA A 120 -3.77 -12.63 -39.94
C ALA A 120 -2.38 -12.28 -40.49
N SER A 121 -1.79 -11.15 -40.07
CA SER A 121 -0.44 -10.73 -40.47
C SER A 121 0.70 -11.51 -39.80
N PHE A 122 0.39 -12.26 -38.74
CA PHE A 122 1.36 -13.09 -38.01
C PHE A 122 1.38 -14.57 -38.45
N ASN A 123 0.50 -14.97 -39.38
CA ASN A 123 0.52 -16.28 -40.07
C ASN A 123 1.10 -16.13 -41.48
#